data_AF-A0A524ERN2-F1
#
_entry.id   AF-A0A524ERN2-F1
#
_cell.length_a   1.000
_cell.length_b   1.000
_cell.length_c   1.000
_cell.angle_alpha   90.00
_cell.angle_beta   90.00
_cell.angle_gamma   90.00
#
_symmetry.space_group_name_H-M   'P 1'
#
loop_
_entity.id
_entity.type
_entity.pdbx_description
1 polymer ?
#
loop_
_entity_poly.entity_id
_entity_poly.type
_entity_poly.pdbx_seq_one_letter_code
_entity_poly.pdbx_strand_id
1 'polypeptide(L)'
;MMKKRFSFLVGVLGSILGVIIGFIEFSIGSSIGEWIGNKEDPMTLGIITMLLSIIALTSSLYGYLKQEFSKNLILLIIIGQLLPTVICFTTVGLLWFIPGPILLLGLIFQTKEFWINKSVDINAKGEIKKFYIKGWELSGKLARNFALICSILCLFSVFMGFFTEVFSLYYLKIIQGNSIHFYWILPMDYIKQQTVKKGISSTRYIENTFIMIIYIILLIGGSLALISSLTRSRIFVIISATIILIGLVLFIILLPGILQAIGYNIYDMQGVSTLGLTWYIHLICGILIFIVGLFINN
;
A
#
# COMPACT_ATOMS: atom_id res chain seq x y z
N MET A 1 16.33 25.57 -4.50
CA MET A 1 16.39 25.27 -3.05
C MET A 1 14.99 25.13 -2.41
N MET A 2 14.02 26.00 -2.72
CA MET A 2 12.66 25.94 -2.14
C MET A 2 11.89 24.63 -2.43
N LYS A 3 11.96 24.09 -3.65
CA LYS A 3 11.26 22.83 -4.01
C LYS A 3 11.69 21.64 -3.12
N LYS A 4 13.00 21.55 -2.80
CA LYS A 4 13.59 20.51 -1.93
C LYS A 4 13.04 20.53 -0.53
N ARG A 5 12.80 21.72 0.01
CA ARG A 5 12.27 21.88 1.35
C ARG A 5 10.78 21.57 1.41
N PHE A 6 10.04 21.83 0.34
CA PHE A 6 8.62 21.53 0.27
C PHE A 6 8.34 20.01 0.33
N SER A 7 9.12 19.20 -0.39
CA SER A 7 8.92 17.74 -0.41
C SER A 7 9.14 17.08 0.96
N PHE A 8 10.11 17.57 1.75
CA PHE A 8 10.29 17.13 3.14
C PHE A 8 9.27 17.73 4.11
N LEU A 9 8.83 18.98 3.89
CA LEU A 9 7.81 19.62 4.73
C LEU A 9 6.48 18.84 4.71
N VAL A 10 6.08 18.33 3.55
CA VAL A 10 4.90 17.46 3.43
C VAL A 10 5.07 16.20 4.30
N GLY A 11 6.25 15.58 4.28
CA GLY A 11 6.56 14.44 5.16
C GLY A 11 6.53 14.80 6.65
N VAL A 12 7.04 15.97 7.03
CA VAL A 12 6.98 16.48 8.42
C VAL A 12 5.53 16.65 8.88
N LEU A 13 4.68 17.28 8.06
CA LEU A 13 3.26 17.47 8.38
C LEU A 13 2.53 16.15 8.58
N GLY A 14 2.70 15.20 7.65
CA GLY A 14 2.10 13.87 7.78
C GLY A 14 2.56 13.13 9.03
N SER A 15 3.84 13.27 9.38
CA SER A 15 4.42 12.62 10.57
C SER A 15 3.91 13.24 11.88
N ILE A 16 3.77 14.57 11.95
CA ILE A 16 3.20 15.25 13.13
C ILE A 16 1.76 14.81 13.37
N LEU A 17 0.95 14.77 12.29
CA LEU A 17 -0.41 14.26 12.37
C LEU A 17 -0.43 12.79 12.83
N GLY A 18 0.50 11.99 12.35
CA GLY A 18 0.64 10.59 12.79
C GLY A 18 0.96 10.45 14.29
N VAL A 19 1.85 11.29 14.83
CA VAL A 19 2.14 11.33 16.28
C VAL A 19 0.90 11.72 17.08
N ILE A 20 0.14 12.74 16.63
CA ILE A 20 -1.11 13.15 17.29
C ILE A 20 -2.12 12.01 17.27
N ILE A 21 -2.25 11.31 16.15
CA ILE A 21 -3.15 10.17 16.01
C ILE A 21 -2.75 9.02 16.94
N GLY A 22 -1.46 8.68 17.00
CA GLY A 22 -0.97 7.67 17.95
C GLY A 22 -1.24 8.05 19.40
N PHE A 23 -1.13 9.34 19.74
CA PHE A 23 -1.48 9.84 21.07
C PHE A 23 -2.99 9.77 21.37
N ILE A 24 -3.84 10.10 20.39
CA ILE A 24 -5.31 9.98 20.51
C ILE A 24 -5.70 8.51 20.73
N GLU A 25 -5.17 7.62 19.91
CA GLU A 25 -5.41 6.17 19.99
C GLU A 25 -4.95 5.61 21.34
N PHE A 26 -3.76 6.01 21.81
CA PHE A 26 -3.26 5.66 23.13
C PHE A 26 -4.12 6.18 24.28
N SER A 27 -4.60 7.43 24.20
CA SER A 27 -5.24 8.11 25.33
C SER A 27 -6.72 7.77 25.47
N ILE A 28 -7.43 7.68 24.34
CA ILE A 28 -8.88 7.52 24.32
C ILE A 28 -9.35 6.43 23.36
N GLY A 29 -8.46 5.64 22.75
CA GLY A 29 -8.81 4.65 21.72
C GLY A 29 -9.87 3.63 22.17
N SER A 30 -9.85 3.21 23.43
CA SER A 30 -10.88 2.33 24.01
C SER A 30 -12.29 2.93 24.00
N SER A 31 -12.39 4.27 23.93
CA SER A 31 -13.64 5.03 23.97
C SER A 31 -14.15 5.45 22.59
N ILE A 32 -13.32 5.38 21.54
CA ILE A 32 -13.72 5.82 20.20
C ILE A 32 -14.58 4.76 19.47
N GLY A 33 -14.58 3.53 19.97
CA GLY A 33 -15.49 2.46 19.54
C GLY A 33 -15.19 1.90 18.15
N GLU A 34 -16.15 1.13 17.61
CA GLU A 34 -15.99 0.34 16.37
C GLU A 34 -15.70 1.18 15.12
N TRP A 35 -15.92 2.50 15.15
CA TRP A 35 -15.72 3.38 14.00
C TRP A 35 -14.26 3.40 13.52
N ILE A 36 -13.27 3.31 14.42
CA ILE A 36 -11.85 3.26 14.02
C ILE A 36 -11.43 1.86 13.53
N GLY A 37 -12.32 0.88 13.71
CA GLY A 37 -11.99 -0.52 13.69
C GLY A 37 -11.86 -1.03 15.12
N ASN A 38 -12.54 -2.13 15.46
CA ASN A 38 -12.68 -2.62 16.82
C ASN A 38 -11.39 -3.27 17.36
N LYS A 39 -10.35 -2.47 17.57
CA LYS A 39 -9.00 -2.93 17.88
C LYS A 39 -8.94 -3.66 19.22
N GLU A 40 -8.34 -4.85 19.22
CA GLU A 40 -8.12 -5.66 20.43
C GLU A 40 -7.33 -4.92 21.53
N ASP A 41 -6.30 -4.15 21.15
CA ASP A 41 -5.49 -3.36 22.09
C ASP A 41 -5.12 -1.97 21.52
N PRO A 42 -6.01 -0.97 21.66
CA PRO A 42 -5.77 0.36 21.13
C PRO A 42 -4.61 1.09 21.83
N MET A 43 -4.29 0.74 23.08
CA MET A 43 -3.22 1.40 23.81
C MET A 43 -1.85 1.01 23.24
N THR A 44 -1.59 -0.28 23.09
CA THR A 44 -0.34 -0.79 22.50
C THR A 44 -0.21 -0.31 21.05
N LEU A 45 -1.31 -0.32 20.30
CA LEU A 45 -1.33 0.14 18.92
C LEU A 45 -0.97 1.63 18.82
N GLY A 46 -1.56 2.49 19.67
CA GLY A 46 -1.26 3.91 19.71
C GLY A 46 0.22 4.21 20.02
N ILE A 47 0.85 3.43 20.90
CA ILE A 47 2.30 3.53 21.17
C ILE A 47 3.10 3.20 19.91
N ILE A 48 2.78 2.09 19.25
CA ILE A 48 3.47 1.66 18.02
C ILE A 48 3.30 2.73 16.93
N THR A 49 2.09 3.25 16.75
CA THR A 49 1.77 4.34 15.82
C THR A 49 2.62 5.57 16.09
N MET A 50 2.72 5.97 17.36
CA MET A 50 3.50 7.13 17.77
C MET A 50 4.99 6.91 17.47
N LEU A 51 5.54 5.75 17.81
CA LEU A 51 6.95 5.42 17.54
C LEU A 51 7.26 5.41 16.04
N LEU A 52 6.42 4.77 15.23
CA LEU A 52 6.55 4.75 13.77
C LEU A 52 6.44 6.17 13.18
N SER A 53 5.53 6.98 13.69
CA SER A 53 5.38 8.39 13.26
C SER A 53 6.58 9.25 13.65
N ILE A 54 7.22 8.99 14.81
CA ILE A 54 8.48 9.63 15.20
C ILE A 54 9.61 9.23 14.25
N ILE A 55 9.70 7.96 13.83
CA ILE A 55 10.69 7.52 12.82
C ILE A 55 10.48 8.26 11.50
N ALA A 56 9.22 8.38 11.04
CA ALA A 56 8.90 9.17 9.85
C ALA A 56 9.24 10.66 10.03
N LEU A 57 8.97 11.22 11.21
CA LEU A 57 9.23 12.62 11.54
C LEU A 57 10.73 12.93 11.54
N THR A 58 11.53 12.12 12.22
CA THR A 58 12.99 12.25 12.28
C THR A 58 13.60 12.12 10.88
N SER A 59 13.15 11.17 10.07
CA SER A 59 13.57 11.00 8.68
C SER A 59 13.26 12.25 7.84
N SER A 60 12.05 12.78 7.96
CA SER A 60 11.58 13.98 7.25
C SER A 60 12.31 15.25 7.69
N LEU A 61 12.49 15.45 9.00
CA LEU A 61 13.21 16.60 9.57
C LEU A 61 14.69 16.56 9.21
N TYR A 62 15.32 15.38 9.29
CA TYR A 62 16.71 15.22 8.87
C TYR A 62 16.88 15.59 7.41
N GLY A 63 15.94 15.16 6.55
CA GLY A 63 15.87 15.58 5.16
C GLY A 63 15.67 17.09 5.01
N TYR A 64 14.74 17.69 5.75
CA TYR A 64 14.47 19.12 5.67
C TYR A 64 15.67 20.01 6.04
N LEU A 65 16.44 19.60 7.05
CA LEU A 65 17.58 20.36 7.59
C LEU A 65 18.86 20.19 6.77
N LYS A 66 19.02 19.08 6.05
CA LYS A 66 20.22 18.81 5.25
C LYS A 66 20.28 19.68 3.98
N GLN A 67 21.47 20.22 3.69
CA GLN A 67 21.74 20.97 2.46
C GLN A 67 22.21 20.07 1.30
N GLU A 68 22.95 19.01 1.62
CA GLU A 68 23.51 18.06 0.65
C GLU A 68 23.07 16.63 0.91
N PHE A 69 22.78 15.90 -0.16
CA PHE A 69 22.22 14.56 -0.08
C PHE A 69 23.05 13.55 -0.86
N SER A 70 23.48 12.49 -0.19
CA SER A 70 23.96 11.27 -0.83
C SER A 70 22.79 10.38 -1.24
N LYS A 71 22.98 9.53 -2.25
CA LYS A 71 21.93 8.59 -2.71
C LYS A 71 21.47 7.66 -1.59
N ASN A 72 22.40 7.16 -0.78
CA ASN A 72 22.11 6.26 0.34
C ASN A 72 21.29 6.96 1.42
N LEU A 73 21.57 8.24 1.69
CA LEU A 73 20.81 9.01 2.67
C LEU A 73 19.36 9.25 2.20
N ILE A 74 19.16 9.57 0.93
CA ILE A 74 17.81 9.76 0.36
C ILE A 74 17.02 8.46 0.46
N LEU A 75 17.65 7.33 0.15
CA LEU A 75 17.02 6.02 0.28
C LEU A 75 16.63 5.73 1.72
N LEU A 76 17.50 6.02 2.69
CA LEU A 76 17.20 5.84 4.11
C LEU A 76 16.01 6.69 4.56
N ILE A 77 15.93 7.96 4.13
CA ILE A 77 14.81 8.85 4.45
C ILE A 77 13.50 8.31 3.84
N ILE A 78 13.55 7.88 2.59
CA ILE A 78 12.39 7.28 1.90
C ILE A 78 11.92 6.02 2.63
N ILE A 79 12.83 5.12 3.02
CA ILE A 79 12.48 3.90 3.77
C ILE A 79 11.89 4.25 5.14
N GLY A 80 12.50 5.22 5.85
CA GLY A 80 12.06 5.68 7.16
C GLY A 80 10.68 6.34 7.16
N GLN A 81 10.20 6.85 6.02
CA GLN A 81 8.82 7.33 5.86
C GLN A 81 7.88 6.22 5.33
N LEU A 82 8.35 5.41 4.37
CA LEU A 82 7.54 4.39 3.72
C LEU A 82 7.06 3.32 4.69
N LEU A 83 7.95 2.80 5.53
CA LEU A 83 7.61 1.74 6.48
C LEU A 83 6.50 2.17 7.46
N PRO A 84 6.63 3.31 8.18
CA PRO A 84 5.54 3.84 9.00
C PRO A 84 4.25 4.07 8.22
N THR A 85 4.34 4.62 7.01
CA THR A 85 3.15 4.94 6.21
C THR A 85 2.34 3.69 5.91
N VAL A 86 3.00 2.61 5.51
CA VAL A 86 2.34 1.35 5.12
C VAL A 86 1.85 0.56 6.34
N ILE A 87 2.68 0.42 7.38
CA ILE A 87 2.31 -0.33 8.58
C ILE A 87 1.09 0.33 9.23
N CYS A 88 1.16 1.64 9.47
CA CYS A 88 0.07 2.36 10.12
C CYS A 88 -1.23 2.39 9.30
N PHE A 89 -1.15 2.28 7.97
CA PHE A 89 -2.34 2.17 7.11
C PHE A 89 -3.16 0.91 7.40
N THR A 90 -2.49 -0.17 7.79
CA THR A 90 -3.13 -1.45 8.10
C THR A 90 -3.48 -1.59 9.57
N THR A 91 -2.68 -1.01 10.45
CA THR A 91 -2.84 -1.19 11.90
C THR A 91 -3.79 -0.15 12.49
N VAL A 92 -3.58 1.14 12.23
CA VAL A 92 -4.28 2.27 12.89
C VAL A 92 -5.64 2.57 12.27
N GLY A 93 -5.84 2.10 11.05
CA GLY A 93 -7.13 2.16 10.42
C GLY A 93 -7.58 3.56 10.00
N LEU A 94 -8.84 3.93 10.28
CA LEU A 94 -9.47 5.14 9.73
C LEU A 94 -8.76 6.42 10.20
N LEU A 95 -8.20 6.41 11.41
CA LEU A 95 -7.45 7.56 11.91
C LEU A 95 -6.27 7.89 10.98
N TRP A 96 -5.69 6.90 10.30
CA TRP A 96 -4.54 7.09 9.42
C TRP A 96 -4.85 7.66 8.04
N PHE A 97 -6.12 7.91 7.71
CA PHE A 97 -6.54 8.40 6.39
C PHE A 97 -6.06 9.79 6.03
N ILE A 98 -5.69 10.60 7.02
CA ILE A 98 -5.08 11.90 6.77
C ILE A 98 -3.56 11.80 6.75
N PRO A 99 -2.87 11.31 7.80
CA PRO A 99 -1.40 11.26 7.81
C PRO A 99 -0.83 10.33 6.75
N GLY A 100 -1.44 9.17 6.51
CA GLY A 100 -0.94 8.17 5.57
C GLY A 100 -0.80 8.72 4.15
N PRO A 101 -1.88 9.24 3.53
CA PRO A 101 -1.78 9.85 2.20
C PRO A 101 -0.84 11.05 2.14
N ILE A 102 -0.76 11.87 3.19
CA ILE A 102 0.19 13.00 3.24
C ILE A 102 1.64 12.50 3.21
N LEU A 103 1.98 11.48 4.01
CA LEU A 103 3.30 10.86 4.00
C LEU A 103 3.62 10.24 2.64
N LEU A 104 2.64 9.57 2.03
CA LEU A 104 2.79 8.97 0.70
C LEU A 104 3.02 10.03 -0.39
N LEU A 105 2.34 11.18 -0.31
CA LEU A 105 2.60 12.32 -1.19
C LEU A 105 4.00 12.89 -0.98
N GLY A 106 4.46 13.00 0.28
CA GLY A 106 5.82 13.38 0.62
C GLY A 106 6.85 12.47 -0.06
N LEU A 107 6.66 11.16 0.03
CA LEU A 107 7.49 10.14 -0.62
C LEU A 107 7.53 10.31 -2.15
N ILE A 108 6.39 10.53 -2.79
CA ILE A 108 6.30 10.77 -4.24
C ILE A 108 7.10 12.01 -4.62
N PHE A 109 6.93 13.12 -3.88
CA PHE A 109 7.63 14.36 -4.18
C PHE A 109 9.14 14.25 -3.99
N GLN A 110 9.59 13.63 -2.90
CA GLN A 110 11.01 13.39 -2.65
C GLN A 110 11.61 12.50 -3.75
N THR A 111 10.93 11.41 -4.10
CA THR A 111 11.39 10.49 -5.15
C THR A 111 11.53 11.22 -6.49
N LYS A 112 10.51 12.01 -6.89
CA LYS A 112 10.54 12.81 -8.11
C LYS A 112 11.69 13.81 -8.10
N GLU A 113 11.88 14.52 -7.00
CA GLU A 113 12.87 15.59 -6.93
C GLU A 113 14.31 15.09 -7.00
N PHE A 114 14.61 13.98 -6.32
CA PHE A 114 15.98 13.48 -6.22
C PHE A 114 16.39 12.57 -7.38
N TRP A 115 15.45 11.86 -8.00
CA TRP A 115 15.77 10.88 -9.05
C TRP A 115 15.32 11.30 -10.44
N ILE A 116 14.20 12.03 -10.60
CA ILE A 116 13.69 12.42 -11.93
C ILE A 116 14.38 13.68 -12.45
N ASN A 117 14.59 14.69 -11.60
CA ASN A 117 15.15 15.98 -12.05
C ASN A 117 16.68 15.97 -12.22
N LYS A 118 17.39 14.97 -11.68
CA LYS A 118 18.86 14.88 -11.75
C LYS A 118 19.38 14.07 -12.95
N SER A 119 18.51 13.37 -13.69
CA SER A 119 18.89 12.54 -14.84
C SER A 119 19.05 13.30 -16.16
N VAL A 120 19.12 14.64 -16.14
CA VAL A 120 19.16 15.49 -17.36
C VAL A 120 20.54 16.10 -17.63
N ASP A 121 21.52 15.99 -16.74
CA ASP A 121 22.91 16.39 -17.05
C ASP A 121 23.67 15.22 -17.69
N ILE A 122 23.50 15.07 -19.01
CA ILE A 122 24.38 14.25 -19.86
C ILE A 122 25.37 15.17 -20.56
N ASN A 123 26.66 14.82 -20.40
CA ASN A 123 27.87 15.50 -20.82
C ASN A 123 27.84 16.24 -22.17
N ALA A 124 28.53 17.38 -22.17
CA ALA A 124 28.88 18.25 -23.31
C ALA A 124 29.87 17.65 -24.34
N LYS A 125 29.93 16.33 -24.51
CA LYS A 125 30.75 15.68 -25.54
C LYS A 125 29.85 15.01 -26.57
N GLY A 126 29.36 15.84 -27.49
CA GLY A 126 28.41 15.49 -28.54
C GLY A 126 28.93 14.44 -29.53
N GLU A 127 28.90 13.17 -29.14
CA GLU A 127 28.91 12.05 -30.08
C GLU A 127 27.78 11.08 -29.74
N ILE A 128 26.68 11.22 -30.47
CA ILE A 128 25.57 10.26 -30.44
C ILE A 128 25.75 9.34 -31.64
N LYS A 129 26.12 8.07 -31.39
CA LYS A 129 25.86 6.96 -32.32
C LYS A 129 24.34 6.80 -32.49
N LYS A 130 23.76 7.65 -33.32
CA LYS A 130 22.39 7.57 -33.85
C LYS A 130 22.40 6.49 -34.93
N PHE A 131 21.76 5.34 -34.68
CA PHE A 131 20.83 4.76 -35.67
C PHE A 131 19.93 3.60 -35.18
N TYR A 132 20.05 3.09 -33.94
CA TYR A 132 19.25 1.92 -33.51
C TYR A 132 18.21 2.14 -32.38
N ILE A 133 18.09 3.33 -31.77
CA ILE A 133 17.37 3.47 -30.47
C ILE A 133 15.98 4.14 -30.54
N LYS A 134 15.57 4.72 -31.67
CA LYS A 134 14.36 5.57 -31.71
C LYS A 134 13.04 4.81 -31.44
N GLY A 135 12.95 3.53 -31.82
CA GLY A 135 11.76 2.70 -31.52
C GLY A 135 11.72 2.19 -30.07
N TRP A 136 12.89 1.91 -29.48
CA TRP A 136 13.01 1.35 -28.14
C TRP A 136 12.97 2.40 -27.02
N GLU A 137 13.44 3.63 -27.25
CA GLU A 137 13.27 4.74 -26.30
C GLU A 137 11.79 5.10 -26.08
N LEU A 138 10.98 5.05 -27.15
CA LEU A 138 9.54 5.26 -27.06
C LEU A 138 8.88 4.14 -26.25
N SER A 139 9.31 2.88 -26.47
CA SER A 139 8.82 1.72 -25.73
C SER A 139 9.17 1.76 -24.24
N GLY A 140 10.37 2.23 -23.88
CA GLY A 140 10.81 2.34 -22.49
C GLY A 140 10.04 3.41 -21.70
N LYS A 141 9.73 4.55 -22.34
CA LYS A 141 8.91 5.59 -21.72
C LYS A 141 7.45 5.12 -21.55
N LEU A 142 6.90 4.45 -22.56
CA LEU A 142 5.55 3.87 -22.51
C LEU A 142 5.44 2.81 -21.40
N ALA A 143 6.38 1.87 -21.37
CA ALA A 143 6.44 0.81 -20.36
C ALA A 143 6.51 1.38 -18.94
N ARG A 144 7.29 2.44 -18.72
CA ARG A 144 7.35 3.12 -17.42
C ARG A 144 6.05 3.79 -17.02
N ASN A 145 5.38 4.47 -17.96
CA ASN A 145 4.06 5.04 -17.70
C ASN A 145 3.04 3.96 -17.35
N PHE A 146 3.12 2.79 -17.98
CA PHE A 146 2.30 1.63 -17.61
C PHE A 146 2.57 1.16 -16.18
N ALA A 147 3.84 0.99 -15.78
CA ALA A 147 4.17 0.59 -14.40
C ALA A 147 3.72 1.65 -13.37
N LEU A 148 3.81 2.94 -13.71
CA LEU A 148 3.28 4.03 -12.89
C LEU A 148 1.76 3.94 -12.74
N ILE A 149 1.02 3.75 -13.83
CA ILE A 149 -0.45 3.60 -13.79
C ILE A 149 -0.83 2.35 -12.99
N CYS A 150 -0.16 1.22 -13.23
CA CYS A 150 -0.43 -0.04 -12.53
C CYS A 150 -0.16 0.07 -11.03
N SER A 151 0.92 0.73 -10.62
CA SER A 151 1.22 0.96 -9.19
C SER A 151 0.20 1.88 -8.53
N ILE A 152 -0.25 2.93 -9.21
CA ILE A 152 -1.35 3.78 -8.75
C ILE A 152 -2.64 2.96 -8.61
N LEU A 153 -2.97 2.11 -9.60
CA LEU A 153 -4.15 1.26 -9.55
C LEU A 153 -4.11 0.25 -8.41
N CYS A 154 -2.95 -0.36 -8.13
CA CYS A 154 -2.77 -1.25 -6.98
C CYS A 154 -3.10 -0.51 -5.68
N LEU A 155 -2.42 0.62 -5.42
CA LEU A 155 -2.63 1.43 -4.22
C LEU A 155 -4.07 1.95 -4.11
N PHE A 156 -4.63 2.40 -5.23
CA PHE A 156 -6.02 2.86 -5.31
C PHE A 156 -7.00 1.74 -4.98
N SER A 157 -6.79 0.52 -5.49
CA SER A 157 -7.68 -0.60 -5.20
C SER A 157 -7.66 -1.00 -3.72
N VAL A 158 -6.49 -1.00 -3.07
CA VAL A 158 -6.41 -1.20 -1.62
C VAL A 158 -7.16 -0.08 -0.89
N PHE A 159 -6.89 1.18 -1.26
CA PHE A 159 -7.54 2.34 -0.66
C PHE A 159 -9.07 2.32 -0.81
N MET A 160 -9.58 1.98 -1.99
CA MET A 160 -11.02 1.87 -2.24
C MET A 160 -11.65 0.73 -1.45
N GLY A 161 -10.91 -0.33 -1.15
CA GLY A 161 -11.38 -1.44 -0.30
C GLY A 161 -11.82 -0.99 1.10
N PHE A 162 -11.32 0.15 1.59
CA PHE A 162 -11.77 0.70 2.87
C PHE A 162 -13.16 1.34 2.81
N PHE A 163 -13.57 1.83 1.64
CA PHE A 163 -14.83 2.56 1.47
C PHE A 163 -15.91 1.71 0.84
N THR A 164 -15.54 0.65 0.13
CA THR A 164 -16.50 -0.15 -0.63
C THR A 164 -16.11 -1.63 -0.68
N GLU A 165 -17.10 -2.47 -0.45
CA GLU A 165 -17.02 -3.93 -0.51
C GLU A 165 -16.68 -4.48 -1.91
N VAL A 166 -16.92 -3.66 -2.94
CA VAL A 166 -16.58 -4.00 -4.34
C VAL A 166 -15.08 -4.27 -4.48
N PHE A 167 -14.26 -3.57 -3.69
CA PHE A 167 -12.80 -3.71 -3.65
C PHE A 167 -12.33 -4.63 -2.51
N SER A 168 -13.14 -5.62 -2.14
CA SER A 168 -12.70 -6.73 -1.30
C SER A 168 -11.64 -7.59 -2.01
N LEU A 169 -10.80 -8.29 -1.24
CA LEU A 169 -9.94 -9.34 -1.79
C LEU A 169 -10.73 -10.61 -2.10
N TYR A 170 -11.85 -10.81 -1.42
CA TYR A 170 -12.68 -12.01 -1.52
C TYR A 170 -14.09 -11.73 -1.07
N TYR A 171 -15.04 -12.38 -1.74
CA TYR A 171 -16.45 -12.32 -1.44
C TYR A 171 -17.05 -13.72 -1.40
N LEU A 172 -17.76 -14.03 -0.32
CA LEU A 172 -18.44 -15.30 -0.16
C LEU A 172 -19.89 -15.08 0.23
N LYS A 173 -20.79 -15.80 -0.45
CA LYS A 173 -22.21 -15.86 -0.14
C LYS A 173 -22.58 -17.28 0.26
N ILE A 174 -23.05 -17.44 1.49
CA ILE A 174 -23.51 -18.72 2.04
C ILE A 174 -25.00 -18.63 2.30
N ILE A 175 -25.74 -19.64 1.86
CA ILE A 175 -27.16 -19.77 2.16
C ILE A 175 -27.31 -20.92 3.15
N GLN A 176 -27.79 -20.63 4.36
CA GLN A 176 -27.97 -21.62 5.42
C GLN A 176 -29.41 -21.56 5.94
N GLY A 177 -30.24 -22.49 5.48
CA GLY A 177 -31.68 -22.47 5.79
C GLY A 177 -32.34 -21.17 5.31
N ASN A 178 -32.91 -20.41 6.26
CA ASN A 178 -33.60 -19.14 5.99
C ASN A 178 -32.73 -17.89 6.20
N SER A 179 -31.42 -18.06 6.39
CA SER A 179 -30.47 -16.95 6.47
C SER A 179 -29.47 -16.97 5.30
N ILE A 180 -29.17 -15.77 4.81
CA ILE A 180 -28.11 -15.55 3.83
C ILE A 180 -26.99 -14.82 4.56
N HIS A 181 -25.78 -15.38 4.51
CA HIS A 181 -24.59 -14.81 5.10
C HIS A 181 -23.66 -14.35 3.98
N PHE A 182 -23.26 -13.10 4.04
CA PHE A 182 -22.28 -12.51 3.14
C PHE A 182 -20.99 -12.23 3.90
N TYR A 183 -19.85 -12.55 3.30
CA TYR A 183 -18.54 -12.32 3.87
C TYR A 183 -17.68 -11.56 2.87
N TRP A 184 -17.05 -10.50 3.32
CA TRP A 184 -16.07 -9.74 2.55
C TRP A 184 -14.75 -9.67 3.32
N ILE A 185 -13.67 -10.04 2.66
CA ILE A 185 -12.31 -9.80 3.15
C ILE A 185 -11.90 -8.39 2.72
N LEU A 186 -11.79 -7.48 3.69
CA LEU A 186 -11.54 -6.05 3.49
C LEU A 186 -10.17 -5.63 4.04
N PRO A 187 -9.65 -4.45 3.66
CA PRO A 187 -8.45 -3.88 4.29
C PRO A 187 -8.64 -3.68 5.80
N MET A 188 -7.53 -3.48 6.52
CA MET A 188 -7.48 -3.34 7.99
C MET A 188 -7.85 -4.62 8.74
N ASP A 189 -7.35 -5.78 8.31
CA ASP A 189 -7.52 -7.04 9.07
C ASP A 189 -8.96 -7.58 9.22
N TYR A 190 -10.00 -6.91 8.70
CA TYR A 190 -11.39 -7.32 8.91
C TYR A 190 -11.98 -8.27 7.87
N ILE A 191 -12.81 -9.18 8.37
CA ILE A 191 -13.86 -9.86 7.62
C ILE A 191 -15.19 -9.22 8.02
N LYS A 192 -15.87 -8.58 7.07
CA LYS A 192 -17.24 -8.11 7.27
C LYS A 192 -18.19 -9.26 7.02
N GLN A 193 -18.98 -9.62 8.03
CA GLN A 193 -20.06 -10.59 7.94
C GLN A 193 -21.40 -9.87 7.98
N GLN A 194 -22.23 -10.02 6.95
CA GLN A 194 -23.62 -9.55 6.97
C GLN A 194 -24.57 -10.74 6.92
N THR A 195 -25.44 -10.86 7.92
CA THR A 195 -26.48 -11.90 7.97
C THR A 195 -27.82 -11.28 7.67
N VAL A 196 -28.52 -11.80 6.67
CA VAL A 196 -29.89 -11.40 6.32
C VAL A 196 -30.82 -12.56 6.65
N LYS A 197 -31.69 -12.38 7.65
CA LYS A 197 -32.68 -13.38 8.08
C LYS A 197 -34.05 -12.73 8.16
N LYS A 198 -35.00 -13.22 7.35
CA LYS A 198 -36.38 -12.69 7.29
C LYS A 198 -36.45 -11.16 7.12
N GLY A 199 -35.58 -10.59 6.29
CA GLY A 199 -35.53 -9.14 6.04
C GLY A 199 -34.80 -8.31 7.09
N ILE A 200 -34.36 -8.90 8.21
CA ILE A 200 -33.52 -8.22 9.20
C ILE A 200 -32.06 -8.47 8.83
N SER A 201 -31.28 -7.39 8.71
CA SER A 201 -29.84 -7.45 8.48
C SER A 201 -29.07 -7.18 9.78
N SER A 202 -28.09 -8.04 10.07
CA SER A 202 -27.10 -7.80 11.12
C SER A 202 -25.70 -7.82 10.51
N THR A 203 -24.82 -6.94 10.99
CA THR A 203 -23.43 -6.84 10.53
C THR A 203 -22.51 -7.11 11.70
N ARG A 204 -21.45 -7.89 11.46
CA ARG A 204 -20.39 -8.19 12.40
C ARG A 204 -19.04 -8.03 11.69
N TYR A 205 -18.05 -7.50 12.40
CA TYR A 205 -16.66 -7.44 11.94
C TYR A 205 -15.83 -8.45 12.72
N ILE A 206 -14.95 -9.17 12.03
CA ILE A 206 -14.09 -10.21 12.61
C ILE A 206 -12.65 -9.88 12.21
N GLU A 207 -11.77 -9.67 13.19
CA GLU A 207 -10.35 -9.42 12.95
C GLU A 207 -9.61 -10.69 12.56
N ASN A 208 -8.63 -10.58 11.67
CA ASN A 208 -7.79 -11.68 11.24
C ASN A 208 -6.38 -11.20 10.84
N THR A 209 -5.39 -11.64 11.61
CA THR A 209 -3.98 -11.26 11.41
C THR A 209 -3.43 -11.64 10.04
N PHE A 210 -3.91 -12.73 9.40
CA PHE A 210 -3.44 -13.10 8.07
C PHE A 210 -3.86 -12.08 7.01
N ILE A 211 -5.08 -11.54 7.12
CA ILE A 211 -5.58 -10.49 6.22
C ILE A 211 -4.67 -9.25 6.36
N MET A 212 -4.32 -8.87 7.59
CA MET A 212 -3.38 -7.77 7.85
C MET A 212 -2.06 -7.94 7.10
N ILE A 213 -1.41 -9.10 7.27
CA ILE A 213 -0.10 -9.41 6.66
C ILE A 213 -0.18 -9.31 5.14
N ILE A 214 -1.25 -9.84 4.54
CA ILE A 214 -1.45 -9.82 3.08
C ILE A 214 -1.56 -8.39 2.58
N TYR A 215 -2.40 -7.55 3.21
CA TYR A 215 -2.54 -6.16 2.80
C TYR A 215 -1.24 -5.35 3.00
N ILE A 216 -0.46 -5.62 4.05
CA ILE A 216 0.87 -5.01 4.23
C ILE A 216 1.76 -5.36 3.04
N ILE A 217 1.83 -6.63 2.64
CA ILE A 217 2.66 -7.07 1.51
C ILE A 217 2.21 -6.39 0.21
N LEU A 218 0.90 -6.32 -0.05
CA LEU A 218 0.36 -5.66 -1.24
C LEU A 218 0.65 -4.16 -1.26
N LEU A 219 0.51 -3.47 -0.12
CA LEU A 219 0.83 -2.04 0.01
C LEU A 219 2.32 -1.75 -0.14
N ILE A 220 3.19 -2.57 0.45
CA ILE A 220 4.65 -2.46 0.27
C ILE A 220 4.99 -2.67 -1.20
N GLY A 221 4.46 -3.71 -1.82
CA GLY A 221 4.66 -4.01 -3.24
C GLY A 221 4.21 -2.86 -4.15
N GLY A 222 2.98 -2.37 -3.97
CA GLY A 222 2.44 -1.24 -4.73
C GLY A 222 3.23 0.05 -4.54
N SER A 223 3.64 0.36 -3.31
CA SER A 223 4.42 1.57 -2.99
C SER A 223 5.84 1.51 -3.56
N LEU A 224 6.50 0.35 -3.44
CA LEU A 224 7.80 0.13 -4.06
C LEU A 224 7.71 0.21 -5.58
N ALA A 225 6.64 -0.32 -6.19
CA ALA A 225 6.40 -0.23 -7.63
C ALA A 225 6.23 1.23 -8.09
N LEU A 226 5.54 2.05 -7.28
CA LEU A 226 5.38 3.48 -7.54
C LEU A 226 6.72 4.20 -7.48
N ILE A 227 7.48 4.00 -6.40
CA ILE A 227 8.80 4.59 -6.21
C ILE A 227 9.77 4.12 -7.31
N SER A 228 9.75 2.83 -7.67
CA SER A 228 10.63 2.27 -8.70
C SER A 228 10.32 2.83 -10.09
N SER A 229 9.04 3.02 -10.40
CA SER A 229 8.59 3.64 -11.65
C SER A 229 9.06 5.09 -11.76
N LEU A 230 9.11 5.82 -10.65
CA LEU A 230 9.63 7.19 -10.57
C LEU A 230 11.17 7.24 -10.62
N THR A 231 11.86 6.34 -9.92
CA THR A 231 13.34 6.30 -9.84
C THR A 231 14.02 5.68 -11.06
N ARG A 232 13.25 5.10 -12.00
CA ARG A 232 13.75 4.39 -13.19
C ARG A 232 14.62 3.18 -12.87
N SER A 233 14.45 2.56 -11.70
CA SER A 233 15.22 1.38 -11.32
C SER A 233 14.53 0.09 -11.75
N ARG A 234 15.16 -0.64 -12.69
CA ARG A 234 14.67 -1.95 -13.16
C ARG A 234 14.55 -2.97 -12.03
N ILE A 235 15.58 -3.06 -11.18
CA ILE A 235 15.65 -4.04 -10.08
C ILE A 235 14.50 -3.81 -9.10
N PHE A 236 14.22 -2.55 -8.73
CA PHE A 236 13.11 -2.26 -7.83
C PHE A 236 11.74 -2.51 -8.48
N VAL A 237 11.60 -2.34 -9.81
CA VAL A 237 10.36 -2.71 -10.53
C VAL A 237 10.11 -4.22 -10.45
N ILE A 238 11.14 -5.03 -10.68
CA ILE A 238 11.02 -6.51 -10.60
C ILE A 238 10.72 -6.95 -9.16
N ILE A 239 11.47 -6.43 -8.18
CA ILE A 239 11.27 -6.78 -6.76
C ILE A 239 9.86 -6.41 -6.31
N SER A 240 9.39 -5.20 -6.61
CA SER A 240 8.06 -4.75 -6.22
C SER A 240 6.94 -5.60 -6.83
N ALA A 241 7.02 -5.91 -8.13
CA ALA A 241 6.08 -6.84 -8.75
C ALA A 241 6.11 -8.23 -8.12
N THR A 242 7.31 -8.73 -7.80
CA THR A 242 7.47 -10.04 -7.13
C THR A 242 6.81 -10.03 -5.75
N ILE A 243 6.97 -8.96 -4.97
CA ILE A 243 6.32 -8.78 -3.66
C ILE A 243 4.79 -8.81 -3.81
N ILE A 244 4.23 -8.09 -4.80
CA ILE A 244 2.79 -8.10 -5.07
C ILE A 244 2.31 -9.53 -5.37
N LEU A 245 2.99 -10.23 -6.27
CA LEU A 245 2.62 -11.60 -6.66
C LEU A 245 2.74 -12.59 -5.50
N ILE A 246 3.78 -12.47 -4.67
CA ILE A 246 3.93 -13.25 -3.44
C ILE A 246 2.75 -13.00 -2.50
N GLY A 247 2.33 -11.74 -2.31
CA GLY A 247 1.17 -11.40 -1.48
C GLY A 247 -0.12 -12.07 -1.96
N LEU A 248 -0.34 -12.13 -3.28
CA LEU A 248 -1.50 -12.79 -3.87
C LEU A 248 -1.46 -14.32 -3.72
N VAL A 249 -0.29 -14.93 -3.91
CA VAL A 249 -0.09 -16.38 -3.70
C VAL A 249 -0.29 -16.73 -2.22
N LEU A 250 0.32 -15.93 -1.32
CA LEU A 250 0.17 -16.10 0.11
C LEU A 250 -1.30 -15.97 0.53
N PHE A 251 -2.05 -15.05 -0.07
CA PHE A 251 -3.50 -14.94 0.17
C PHE A 251 -4.24 -16.23 -0.15
N ILE A 252 -3.99 -16.86 -1.30
CA ILE A 252 -4.62 -18.13 -1.65
C ILE A 252 -4.23 -19.24 -0.68
N ILE A 253 -2.96 -19.30 -0.26
CA ILE A 253 -2.45 -20.29 0.70
C ILE A 253 -3.09 -20.12 2.09
N LEU A 254 -3.28 -18.88 2.55
CA LEU A 254 -3.81 -18.56 3.86
C LEU A 254 -5.34 -18.49 3.91
N LEU A 255 -6.02 -18.43 2.76
CA LEU A 255 -7.47 -18.37 2.66
C LEU A 255 -8.21 -19.46 3.47
N PRO A 256 -7.76 -20.73 3.50
CA PRO A 256 -8.37 -21.74 4.36
C PRO A 256 -8.38 -21.37 5.84
N GLY A 257 -7.26 -20.85 6.37
CA GLY A 257 -7.18 -20.40 7.76
C GLY A 257 -8.06 -19.17 8.03
N ILE A 258 -8.14 -18.26 7.05
CA ILE A 258 -9.02 -17.08 7.13
C ILE A 258 -10.50 -17.50 7.18
N LEU A 259 -10.91 -18.44 6.32
CA LEU A 259 -12.29 -18.93 6.28
C LEU A 259 -12.63 -19.84 7.48
N GLN A 260 -11.66 -20.57 8.03
CA GLN A 260 -11.87 -21.34 9.25
C GLN A 260 -12.16 -20.43 10.46
N ALA A 261 -11.57 -19.24 10.52
CA ALA A 261 -11.83 -18.27 11.58
C ALA A 261 -13.30 -17.78 11.64
N ILE A 262 -14.02 -17.87 10.52
CA ILE A 262 -15.47 -17.57 10.43
C ILE A 262 -16.36 -18.82 10.51
N GLY A 263 -15.77 -19.99 10.84
CA GLY A 263 -16.48 -21.26 10.98
C GLY A 263 -16.85 -21.92 9.65
N TYR A 264 -16.24 -21.53 8.53
CA TYR A 264 -16.51 -22.12 7.22
C TYR A 264 -15.62 -23.34 6.95
N ASN A 265 -16.22 -24.40 6.39
CA ASN A 265 -15.50 -25.63 6.09
C ASN A 265 -14.71 -25.50 4.78
N ILE A 266 -13.42 -25.88 4.83
CA ILE A 266 -12.46 -25.74 3.73
C ILE A 266 -12.86 -26.58 2.51
N TYR A 267 -13.59 -27.67 2.71
CA TYR A 267 -14.04 -28.56 1.64
C TYR A 267 -15.13 -27.96 0.74
N ASP A 268 -15.81 -26.90 1.20
CA ASP A 268 -16.88 -26.22 0.47
C ASP A 268 -16.40 -24.94 -0.24
N MET A 269 -15.09 -24.78 -0.46
CA MET A 269 -14.56 -23.60 -1.14
C MET A 269 -15.09 -23.52 -2.58
N GLN A 270 -16.01 -22.58 -2.80
CA GLN A 270 -16.30 -22.08 -4.14
C GLN A 270 -15.05 -21.32 -4.60
N GLY A 271 -14.30 -21.90 -5.55
CA GLY A 271 -12.94 -21.52 -5.93
C GLY A 271 -12.75 -20.10 -6.50
N VAL A 272 -11.75 -19.90 -7.36
CA VAL A 272 -11.24 -18.60 -7.90
C VAL A 272 -12.32 -17.58 -8.30
N SER A 273 -13.53 -18.01 -8.67
CA SER A 273 -14.67 -17.13 -8.99
C SER A 273 -15.15 -16.21 -7.85
N THR A 274 -14.78 -16.49 -6.60
CA THR A 274 -15.14 -15.70 -5.41
C THR A 274 -14.07 -14.66 -5.03
N LEU A 275 -12.94 -14.63 -5.75
CA LEU A 275 -11.93 -13.58 -5.57
C LEU A 275 -12.52 -12.21 -5.92
N GLY A 276 -12.19 -11.23 -5.10
CA GLY A 276 -12.70 -9.87 -5.25
C GLY A 276 -11.88 -9.04 -6.24
N LEU A 277 -12.41 -7.87 -6.60
CA LEU A 277 -11.83 -6.99 -7.62
C LEU A 277 -10.39 -6.59 -7.29
N THR A 278 -10.09 -6.35 -6.02
CA THR A 278 -8.74 -5.94 -5.58
C THR A 278 -7.71 -7.01 -5.88
N TRP A 279 -8.05 -8.29 -5.73
CA TRP A 279 -7.15 -9.39 -6.04
C TRP A 279 -6.81 -9.41 -7.54
N TYR A 280 -7.82 -9.29 -8.40
CA TYR A 280 -7.63 -9.26 -9.86
C TYR A 280 -6.85 -8.04 -10.34
N ILE A 281 -7.12 -6.85 -9.78
CA ILE A 281 -6.36 -5.63 -10.11
C ILE A 281 -4.88 -5.84 -9.78
N HIS A 282 -4.56 -6.36 -8.59
CA HIS A 282 -3.18 -6.63 -8.20
C HIS A 282 -2.53 -7.72 -9.05
N LEU A 283 -3.27 -8.75 -9.46
CA LEU A 283 -2.73 -9.79 -10.34
C LEU A 283 -2.32 -9.19 -11.69
N ILE A 284 -3.25 -8.50 -12.35
CA ILE A 284 -3.02 -7.90 -13.66
C ILE A 284 -1.90 -6.86 -13.58
N CYS A 285 -1.99 -5.94 -12.62
CA CYS A 285 -0.98 -4.90 -12.44
C CYS A 285 0.38 -5.50 -12.06
N GLY A 286 0.42 -6.48 -11.16
CA GLY A 286 1.66 -7.17 -10.76
C GLY A 286 2.35 -7.84 -11.94
N ILE A 287 1.61 -8.59 -12.77
CA ILE A 287 2.14 -9.21 -13.99
C ILE A 287 2.65 -8.13 -14.97
N LEU A 288 1.87 -7.08 -15.21
CA LEU A 288 2.26 -6.00 -16.13
C LEU A 288 3.52 -5.27 -15.64
N ILE A 289 3.61 -4.94 -14.36
CA ILE A 289 4.80 -4.33 -13.75
C ILE A 289 6.00 -5.28 -13.88
N PHE A 290 5.81 -6.58 -13.67
CA PHE A 290 6.86 -7.58 -13.83
C PHE A 290 7.39 -7.64 -15.27
N ILE A 291 6.49 -7.76 -16.25
CA ILE A 291 6.81 -7.74 -17.69
C ILE A 291 7.56 -6.45 -18.03
N VAL A 292 7.06 -5.29 -17.60
CA VAL A 292 7.75 -4.01 -17.79
C VAL A 292 9.15 -4.04 -17.20
N GLY A 293 9.33 -4.58 -15.99
CA GLY A 293 10.63 -4.76 -15.35
C GLY A 293 11.59 -5.63 -16.15
N LEU A 294 11.10 -6.64 -16.88
CA LEU A 294 11.92 -7.47 -17.75
C LEU A 294 12.41 -6.72 -18.99
N PHE A 295 11.61 -5.81 -19.56
CA PHE A 295 11.92 -5.11 -20.81
C PHE A 295 12.53 -3.70 -20.64
N ILE A 296 12.54 -3.12 -19.44
CA ILE A 296 13.26 -1.87 -19.19
C ILE A 296 14.77 -2.15 -19.29
N ASN A 297 15.42 -1.61 -20.33
CA ASN A 297 16.88 -1.52 -20.39
C ASN A 297 17.37 -0.34 -19.53
N ASN A 298 18.51 -0.55 -18.85
CA ASN A 298 19.18 0.46 -18.03
C ASN A 298 19.72 1.61 -18.88
#